data_AF-A0A963QRT2-F1
#
_entry.id   AF-A0A963QRT2-F1
#
_cell.length_a   1.000
_cell.length_b   1.000
_cell.length_c   1.000
_cell.angle_alpha   90.00
_cell.angle_beta   90.00
_cell.angle_gamma   90.00
#
_symmetry.space_group_name_H-M   'P 1'
#
loop_
_entity.id
_entity.type
_entity.pdbx_description
1 polymer ?
#
loop_
_entity_poly.entity_id
_entity_poly.type
_entity_poly.pdbx_seq_one_letter_code
_entity_poly.pdbx_strand_id
1 'polypeptide(L)'
;IIGDVLTEVYGYAHARRVIWTGFAALLFMAFMAWVVVALPPAKGWPHQDAYEAVFGNSWRIVAASITAFWVGEFANSYILARMKLWTQGRMLWSRTIGSTIIGQGLDSLIFYPLAFYGLAGWPPDQIMQVVVSQWLIKTLWEAVLTPLTYMVVGWLKRHEGVDVFDSGTDFSPFATTH
;
A
#
# COMPACT_ATOMS: atom_id res chain seq x y z
N ILE A 1 -3.31 -5.21 -6.54
CA ILE A 1 -4.35 -6.26 -6.69
C ILE A 1 -5.69 -5.97 -5.96
N ILE A 2 -5.87 -6.25 -4.65
CA ILE A 2 -7.23 -6.24 -4.02
C ILE A 2 -7.84 -4.83 -4.03
N GLY A 3 -7.05 -3.81 -3.70
CA GLY A 3 -7.48 -2.41 -3.80
C GLY A 3 -7.91 -2.03 -5.21
N ASP A 4 -7.24 -2.57 -6.24
CA ASP A 4 -7.57 -2.30 -7.64
C ASP A 4 -8.88 -2.96 -8.06
N VAL A 5 -9.13 -4.20 -7.61
CA VAL A 5 -10.42 -4.90 -7.81
C VAL A 5 -11.55 -4.11 -7.15
N LEU A 6 -11.36 -3.69 -5.90
CA LEU A 6 -12.37 -2.95 -5.15
C LEU A 6 -12.66 -1.60 -5.80
N THR A 7 -11.63 -0.87 -6.21
CA THR A 7 -11.78 0.43 -6.87
C THR A 7 -12.44 0.27 -8.24
N GLU A 8 -12.12 -0.80 -8.98
CA GLU A 8 -12.71 -1.05 -10.30
C GLU A 8 -14.20 -1.41 -10.22
N VAL A 9 -14.59 -2.24 -9.24
CA VAL A 9 -15.96 -2.76 -9.09
C VAL A 9 -16.84 -1.77 -8.32
N TYR A 10 -16.37 -1.25 -7.19
CA TYR A 10 -17.16 -0.44 -6.26
C TYR A 10 -16.86 1.07 -6.33
N GLY A 11 -15.87 1.49 -7.12
CA GLY A 11 -15.51 2.89 -7.30
C GLY A 11 -14.65 3.48 -6.17
N TYR A 12 -14.15 4.70 -6.40
CA TYR A 12 -13.19 5.38 -5.52
C TYR A 12 -13.76 5.68 -4.12
N ALA A 13 -15.06 5.96 -4.01
CA ALA A 13 -15.71 6.28 -2.73
C ALA A 13 -15.69 5.09 -1.75
N HIS A 14 -15.88 3.88 -2.25
CA HIS A 14 -15.80 2.66 -1.43
C HIS A 14 -14.34 2.27 -1.16
N ALA A 15 -13.46 2.40 -2.15
CA ALA A 15 -12.02 2.19 -1.97
C ALA A 15 -11.45 3.10 -0.88
N ARG A 16 -11.88 4.36 -0.80
CA ARG A 16 -11.47 5.29 0.27
C ARG A 16 -11.81 4.79 1.66
N ARG A 17 -12.99 4.21 1.88
CA ARG A 17 -13.34 3.63 3.20
C ARG A 17 -12.42 2.47 3.55
N VAL A 18 -12.09 1.63 2.56
CA VAL A 18 -11.16 0.51 2.75
C VAL A 18 -9.76 1.00 3.11
N ILE A 19 -9.27 2.06 2.45
CA ILE A 19 -8.00 2.71 2.80
C ILE A 19 -8.03 3.24 4.24
N TRP A 20 -9.11 3.91 4.66
CA TRP A 20 -9.25 4.38 6.05
C TRP A 20 -9.33 3.23 7.07
N THR A 21 -9.99 2.12 6.75
CA THR A 21 -9.99 0.94 7.62
C THR A 21 -8.62 0.27 7.70
N GLY A 22 -7.89 0.20 6.57
CA GLY A 22 -6.51 -0.28 6.52
C GLY A 22 -5.58 0.61 7.35
N PHE A 23 -5.78 1.93 7.28
CA PHE A 23 -5.07 2.88 8.13
C PHE A 23 -5.34 2.66 9.62
N ALA A 24 -6.61 2.48 10.02
CA ALA A 24 -6.95 2.19 11.41
C ALA A 24 -6.30 0.88 11.89
N ALA A 25 -6.27 -0.16 11.04
CA ALA A 25 -5.59 -1.41 11.33
C ALA A 25 -4.05 -1.24 11.45
N LEU A 26 -3.45 -0.40 10.61
CA LEU A 26 -2.02 -0.04 10.67
C LEU A 26 -1.69 0.71 11.96
N LEU A 27 -2.51 1.68 12.37
CA LEU A 27 -2.37 2.36 13.65
C LEU A 27 -2.52 1.40 14.83
N PHE A 28 -3.46 0.46 14.75
CA PHE A 28 -3.62 -0.57 15.76
C PHE A 28 -2.40 -1.48 15.85
N MET A 29 -1.87 -1.93 14.71
CA MET A 29 -0.64 -2.73 14.66
C MET A 29 0.56 -1.96 15.23
N ALA A 30 0.71 -0.69 14.88
CA ALA A 30 1.72 0.22 15.41
C ALA A 30 1.63 0.33 16.94
N PHE A 31 0.41 0.52 17.46
CA PHE A 31 0.15 0.58 18.89
C PHE A 31 0.48 -0.74 19.59
N MET A 32 0.06 -1.87 19.02
CA MET A 32 0.37 -3.19 19.57
C MET A 32 1.88 -3.47 19.57
N ALA A 33 2.60 -3.07 18.51
CA ALA A 33 4.06 -3.18 18.47
C ALA A 33 4.72 -2.34 19.58
N TRP A 34 4.24 -1.13 19.83
CA TRP A 34 4.71 -0.31 20.95
C TRP A 34 4.43 -0.97 22.31
N VAL A 35 3.22 -1.51 22.52
CA VAL A 35 2.86 -2.24 23.75
C VAL A 35 3.78 -3.45 23.97
N VAL A 36 4.07 -4.23 22.93
CA VAL A 36 4.94 -5.42 23.01
C VAL A 36 6.37 -5.03 23.39
N VAL A 37 6.90 -3.94 22.83
CA VAL A 37 8.24 -3.44 23.17
C VAL A 37 8.29 -2.85 24.58
N ALA A 38 7.20 -2.25 25.07
CA ALA A 38 7.11 -1.71 26.42
C ALA A 38 6.95 -2.78 27.52
N LEU A 39 6.62 -4.02 27.16
CA LEU A 39 6.52 -5.12 28.13
C LEU A 39 7.91 -5.54 28.63
N PRO A 40 8.07 -5.79 29.94
CA PRO A 40 9.35 -6.18 30.50
C PRO A 40 9.78 -7.53 29.91
N PRO A 41 11.03 -7.65 29.43
CA PRO A 41 11.54 -8.88 28.83
C PRO A 41 11.55 -10.02 29.85
N ALA A 42 11.36 -11.26 29.37
CA ALA A 42 11.39 -12.44 30.21
C ALA A 42 12.76 -12.60 30.89
N LYS A 43 12.76 -12.81 32.21
CA LYS A 43 13.97 -13.01 33.02
C LYS A 43 14.69 -14.29 32.56
N GLY A 44 15.74 -14.14 31.77
CA GLY A 44 16.60 -15.24 31.29
C GLY A 44 16.96 -15.22 29.81
N TRP A 45 16.52 -14.23 29.02
CA TRP A 45 16.85 -14.17 27.58
C TRP A 45 18.27 -13.60 27.33
N PRO A 46 19.20 -14.37 26.73
CA PRO A 46 20.60 -13.96 26.59
C PRO A 46 20.87 -13.01 25.41
N HIS A 47 19.89 -12.72 24.55
CA HIS A 47 20.05 -11.88 23.35
C HIS A 47 19.33 -10.53 23.44
N GLN A 48 19.30 -9.93 24.63
CA GLN A 48 18.66 -8.63 24.87
C GLN A 48 19.24 -7.50 23.98
N ASP A 49 20.54 -7.50 23.72
CA ASP A 49 21.20 -6.48 22.88
C ASP A 49 20.78 -6.54 21.40
N ALA A 50 20.61 -7.74 20.85
CA ALA A 50 20.09 -7.93 19.49
C ALA A 50 18.59 -7.57 19.41
N TYR A 51 17.86 -7.82 20.50
CA TYR A 51 16.47 -7.42 20.62
C TYR A 51 16.34 -5.89 20.65
N GLU A 52 17.13 -5.18 21.45
CA GLU A 52 17.15 -3.71 21.48
C GLU A 52 17.65 -3.08 20.16
N ALA A 53 18.59 -3.71 19.46
CA ALA A 53 19.05 -3.24 18.16
C ALA A 53 17.94 -3.32 17.08
N VAL A 54 17.13 -4.37 17.09
CA VAL A 54 16.03 -4.59 16.12
C VAL A 54 14.75 -3.84 16.54
N PHE A 55 14.39 -3.91 17.82
CA PHE A 55 13.17 -3.33 18.35
C PHE A 55 13.31 -1.85 18.76
N GLY A 56 14.52 -1.38 19.10
CA GLY A 56 14.78 0.03 19.41
C GLY A 56 14.58 0.96 18.21
N ASN A 57 14.73 0.44 16.98
CA ASN A 57 14.42 1.16 15.74
C ASN A 57 13.03 0.85 15.18
N SER A 58 12.25 -0.05 15.82
CA SER A 58 10.95 -0.47 15.31
C SER A 58 9.94 0.68 15.23
N TRP A 59 10.05 1.69 16.08
CA TRP A 59 9.20 2.88 15.98
C TRP A 59 9.42 3.66 14.68
N ARG A 60 10.66 3.71 14.16
CA ARG A 60 10.98 4.35 12.87
C ARG A 60 10.42 3.55 11.71
N ILE A 61 10.54 2.21 11.77
CA ILE A 61 9.97 1.32 10.76
C ILE A 61 8.44 1.49 10.70
N VAL A 62 7.78 1.53 11.87
CA VAL A 62 6.34 1.75 11.96
C VAL A 62 5.92 3.11 11.41
N ALA A 63 6.63 4.19 11.77
CA ALA A 63 6.36 5.53 11.24
C ALA A 63 6.58 5.61 9.72
N ALA A 64 7.64 4.97 9.21
CA ALA A 64 7.93 4.85 7.79
C ALA A 64 6.81 4.08 7.07
N SER A 65 6.36 2.94 7.60
CA SER A 65 5.25 2.15 7.04
C SER A 65 3.96 2.96 6.93
N ILE A 66 3.59 3.71 7.98
CA ILE A 66 2.36 4.53 7.96
C ILE A 66 2.45 5.60 6.87
N THR A 67 3.58 6.29 6.78
CA THR A 67 3.80 7.38 5.82
C THR A 67 3.83 6.86 4.39
N ALA A 68 4.56 5.77 4.15
CA ALA A 68 4.64 5.11 2.85
C ALA A 68 3.28 4.57 2.40
N PHE A 69 2.55 3.91 3.30
CA PHE A 69 1.21 3.39 3.03
C PHE A 69 0.25 4.51 2.62
N TRP A 70 0.25 5.64 3.33
CA TRP A 70 -0.58 6.79 2.97
C TRP A 70 -0.28 7.26 1.55
N VAL A 71 0.98 7.59 1.27
CA VAL A 71 1.32 8.16 -0.04
C VAL A 71 1.10 7.13 -1.16
N GLY A 72 1.47 5.87 -0.93
CA GLY A 72 1.36 4.78 -1.90
C GLY A 72 -0.08 4.41 -2.24
N GLU A 73 -0.92 4.15 -1.25
CA GLU A 73 -2.32 3.71 -1.48
C GLU A 73 -3.19 4.83 -2.02
N PHE A 74 -3.03 6.07 -1.51
CA PHE A 74 -3.76 7.21 -2.06
C PHE A 74 -3.35 7.48 -3.51
N ALA A 75 -2.06 7.44 -3.83
CA ALA A 75 -1.59 7.61 -5.21
C ALA A 75 -2.09 6.47 -6.12
N ASN A 76 -1.99 5.21 -5.67
CA ASN A 76 -2.49 4.05 -6.42
C ASN A 76 -3.98 4.24 -6.80
N SER A 77 -4.82 4.47 -5.79
CA SER A 77 -6.27 4.56 -5.99
C SER A 77 -6.67 5.80 -6.80
N TYR A 78 -5.98 6.93 -6.60
CA TYR A 78 -6.20 8.15 -7.39
C TYR A 78 -5.87 7.94 -8.87
N ILE A 79 -4.72 7.33 -9.18
CA ILE A 79 -4.28 7.09 -10.55
C ILE A 79 -5.22 6.12 -11.25
N LEU A 80 -5.62 5.04 -10.57
CA LEU A 80 -6.55 4.07 -11.12
C LEU A 80 -7.88 4.73 -11.50
N ALA A 81 -8.44 5.57 -10.61
CA ALA A 81 -9.69 6.26 -10.87
C ALA A 81 -9.57 7.34 -11.97
N ARG A 82 -8.49 8.15 -11.99
CA ARG A 82 -8.23 9.10 -13.09
C ARG A 82 -8.10 8.36 -14.41
N MET A 83 -7.31 7.29 -14.48
CA MET A 83 -7.11 6.55 -15.73
C MET A 83 -8.39 5.87 -16.21
N LYS A 84 -9.28 5.40 -15.30
CA LYS A 84 -10.61 4.87 -15.66
C LYS A 84 -11.44 5.91 -16.41
N LEU A 85 -11.34 7.19 -16.02
CA LEU A 85 -12.01 8.29 -16.72
C LEU A 85 -11.45 8.54 -18.13
N TRP A 86 -10.13 8.54 -18.35
CA TRP A 86 -9.59 8.86 -19.71
C TRP A 86 -9.76 7.70 -20.66
N THR A 87 -9.69 6.48 -20.14
CA THR A 87 -9.86 5.28 -20.95
C THR A 87 -11.33 4.94 -21.19
N GLN A 88 -12.28 5.72 -20.64
CA GLN A 88 -13.72 5.45 -20.69
C GLN A 88 -14.07 4.00 -20.32
N GLY A 89 -13.39 3.47 -19.30
CA GLY A 89 -13.54 2.07 -18.86
C GLY A 89 -12.84 1.02 -19.73
N ARG A 90 -12.20 1.39 -20.85
CA ARG A 90 -11.44 0.45 -21.70
C ARG A 90 -10.05 0.18 -21.11
N MET A 91 -9.43 -0.93 -21.47
CA MET A 91 -8.04 -1.30 -21.08
C MET A 91 -7.78 -1.30 -19.56
N LEU A 92 -8.43 -2.22 -18.84
CA LEU A 92 -8.23 -2.45 -17.40
C LEU A 92 -6.74 -2.69 -17.03
N TRP A 93 -5.99 -3.40 -17.87
CA TRP A 93 -4.60 -3.80 -17.63
C TRP A 93 -3.64 -2.61 -17.51
N SER A 94 -3.81 -1.58 -18.33
CA SER A 94 -2.94 -0.40 -18.31
C SER A 94 -3.16 0.41 -17.04
N ARG A 95 -4.37 0.32 -16.46
CA ARG A 95 -4.75 1.02 -15.23
C ARG A 95 -4.23 0.31 -14.00
N THR A 96 -4.41 -1.01 -13.89
CA THR A 96 -3.93 -1.81 -12.75
C THR A 96 -2.41 -1.81 -12.67
N ILE A 97 -1.73 -1.99 -13.81
CA ILE A 97 -0.27 -1.97 -13.85
C ILE A 97 0.24 -0.54 -13.65
N GLY A 98 -0.35 0.46 -14.32
CA GLY A 98 0.07 1.86 -14.21
C GLY A 98 -0.10 2.43 -12.80
N SER A 99 -1.21 2.13 -12.13
CA SER A 99 -1.44 2.55 -10.75
C SER A 99 -0.48 1.85 -9.80
N THR A 100 -0.26 0.54 -9.97
CA THR A 100 0.65 -0.23 -9.12
C THR A 100 2.10 0.23 -9.25
N ILE A 101 2.55 0.52 -10.47
CA ILE A 101 3.89 1.06 -10.73
C ILE A 101 4.13 2.32 -9.92
N ILE A 102 3.17 3.24 -9.91
CA ILE A 102 3.32 4.53 -9.24
C ILE A 102 3.08 4.39 -7.73
N GLY A 103 2.03 3.67 -7.32
CA GLY A 103 1.68 3.44 -5.92
C GLY A 103 2.77 2.68 -5.16
N GLN A 104 3.20 1.53 -5.69
CA GLN A 104 4.29 0.75 -5.07
C GLN A 104 5.65 1.43 -5.22
N GLY A 105 5.83 2.24 -6.27
CA GLY A 105 7.03 3.07 -6.44
C GLY A 105 7.14 4.09 -5.33
N LEU A 106 6.08 4.84 -5.06
CA LEU A 106 6.03 5.83 -3.98
C LEU A 106 6.11 5.18 -2.61
N ASP A 107 5.39 4.07 -2.37
CA ASP A 107 5.47 3.29 -1.13
C ASP A 107 6.93 2.88 -0.84
N SER A 108 7.59 2.23 -1.79
CA SER A 108 8.96 1.73 -1.60
C SER A 108 9.96 2.87 -1.47
N LEU A 109 9.85 3.92 -2.29
CA LEU A 109 10.75 5.07 -2.27
C LEU A 109 10.65 5.87 -0.95
N ILE A 110 9.50 5.83 -0.28
CA ILE A 110 9.30 6.51 1.01
C ILE A 110 9.69 5.58 2.16
N PHE A 111 9.28 4.31 2.10
CA PHE A 111 9.48 3.33 3.17
C PHE A 111 10.96 3.06 3.43
N TYR A 112 11.72 2.60 2.43
CA TYR A 112 13.08 2.12 2.66
C TYR A 112 14.03 3.22 3.13
N PRO A 113 14.00 4.45 2.57
CA PRO A 113 14.79 5.54 3.12
C PRO A 113 14.34 5.94 4.53
N LEU A 114 13.05 6.11 4.81
CA LEU A 114 12.63 6.51 6.17
C LEU A 114 12.96 5.45 7.23
N ALA A 115 12.83 4.17 6.89
CA ALA A 115 13.10 3.05 7.77
C ALA A 115 14.60 2.81 7.98
N PHE A 116 15.43 2.89 6.93
CA PHE A 116 16.82 2.41 6.96
C PHE A 116 17.89 3.52 6.83
N TYR A 117 17.52 4.73 6.44
CA TYR A 117 18.51 5.82 6.30
C TYR A 117 19.09 6.23 7.66
N GLY A 118 20.43 6.28 7.75
CA GLY A 118 21.16 6.63 8.96
C GLY A 118 21.37 5.48 9.96
N LEU A 119 20.97 4.25 9.63
CA LEU A 119 21.35 3.05 10.38
C LEU A 119 22.78 2.62 10.00
N ALA A 120 23.60 2.31 11.01
CA ALA A 120 24.94 1.78 10.79
C ALA A 120 24.87 0.46 10.00
N GLY A 121 25.47 0.45 8.80
CA GLY A 121 25.50 -0.73 7.91
C GLY A 121 24.65 -0.62 6.64
N TRP A 122 23.87 0.45 6.44
CA TRP A 122 23.04 0.65 5.25
C TRP A 122 23.50 1.86 4.43
N PRO A 123 24.47 1.71 3.52
CA PRO A 123 24.85 2.78 2.60
C PRO A 123 23.68 3.15 1.65
N PRO A 124 23.56 4.42 1.21
CA PRO A 124 22.46 4.87 0.36
C PRO A 124 22.28 4.05 -0.92
N ASP A 125 23.38 3.55 -1.49
CA ASP A 125 23.37 2.72 -2.70
C ASP A 125 22.65 1.38 -2.47
N GLN A 126 22.85 0.73 -1.32
CA GLN A 126 22.15 -0.51 -0.98
C GLN A 126 20.67 -0.26 -0.73
N ILE A 127 20.32 0.83 -0.07
CA ILE A 127 18.92 1.23 0.14
C ILE A 127 18.23 1.40 -1.22
N MET A 128 18.88 2.11 -2.17
CA MET A 128 18.32 2.31 -3.50
C MET A 128 18.21 1.00 -4.30
N GLN A 129 19.19 0.10 -4.19
CA GLN A 129 19.09 -1.24 -4.79
C GLN A 129 17.90 -2.02 -4.26
N VAL A 130 17.65 -1.97 -2.94
CA VAL A 130 16.50 -2.63 -2.32
C VAL A 130 15.19 -2.00 -2.79
N VAL A 131 15.10 -0.65 -2.85
CA VAL A 131 13.93 0.06 -3.38
C VAL A 131 13.60 -0.42 -4.78
N VAL A 132 14.57 -0.37 -5.70
CA VAL A 132 14.38 -0.74 -7.11
C VAL A 132 14.04 -2.22 -7.24
N SER A 133 14.75 -3.09 -6.54
CA SER A 133 14.52 -4.54 -6.62
C SER A 133 13.13 -4.91 -6.13
N GLN A 134 12.72 -4.37 -4.99
CA GLN A 134 11.40 -4.64 -4.41
C GLN A 134 10.28 -4.06 -5.27
N TRP A 135 10.47 -2.85 -5.78
CA TRP A 135 9.54 -2.22 -6.71
C TRP A 135 9.36 -3.04 -8.00
N LEU A 136 10.47 -3.52 -8.60
CA LEU A 136 10.42 -4.37 -9.79
C LEU A 136 9.71 -5.69 -9.52
N ILE A 137 10.05 -6.38 -8.42
CA ILE A 137 9.43 -7.66 -8.05
C ILE A 137 7.93 -7.48 -7.84
N LYS A 138 7.51 -6.48 -7.05
CA LYS A 138 6.09 -6.17 -6.81
C LYS A 138 5.35 -5.84 -8.10
N THR A 139 5.96 -5.04 -8.98
CA THR A 139 5.37 -4.65 -10.26
C THR A 139 5.22 -5.85 -11.20
N LEU A 140 6.26 -6.69 -11.32
CA LEU A 140 6.22 -7.90 -12.14
C LEU A 140 5.16 -8.87 -11.62
N TRP A 141 5.05 -9.01 -10.30
CA TRP A 141 4.02 -9.84 -9.68
C TRP A 141 2.60 -9.38 -10.02
N GLU A 142 2.35 -8.07 -9.97
CA GLU A 142 1.06 -7.51 -10.41
C GLU A 142 0.82 -7.76 -11.90
N ALA A 143 1.83 -7.59 -12.76
CA ALA A 143 1.71 -7.85 -14.20
C ALA A 143 1.35 -9.32 -14.48
N VAL A 144 1.96 -10.26 -13.74
CA VAL A 144 1.66 -11.70 -13.83
C VAL A 144 0.24 -12.02 -13.34
N LEU A 145 -0.24 -11.33 -12.30
CA LEU A 145 -1.58 -11.55 -11.74
C LEU A 145 -2.68 -10.74 -12.45
N THR A 146 -2.33 -9.75 -13.27
CA THR A 146 -3.29 -8.93 -14.02
C THR A 146 -4.30 -9.77 -14.83
N PRO A 147 -3.93 -10.86 -15.53
CA PRO A 147 -4.91 -11.73 -16.20
C PRO A 147 -5.90 -12.38 -15.24
N LEU A 148 -5.45 -12.78 -14.05
CA LEU A 148 -6.32 -13.32 -13.00
C LEU A 148 -7.24 -12.24 -12.44
N THR A 149 -6.73 -11.03 -12.23
CA THR A 149 -7.51 -9.86 -11.81
C THR A 149 -8.64 -9.59 -12.81
N TYR A 150 -8.38 -9.70 -14.12
CA TYR A 150 -9.41 -9.60 -15.16
C TYR A 150 -10.51 -10.64 -15.01
N MET A 151 -10.15 -11.90 -14.76
CA MET A 151 -11.12 -12.98 -14.57
C MET A 151 -12.00 -12.73 -13.35
N VAL A 152 -11.41 -12.34 -12.23
CA VAL A 152 -12.14 -12.07 -10.97
C VAL A 152 -13.06 -10.86 -11.12
N VAL A 153 -12.56 -9.74 -11.66
CA VAL A 153 -13.38 -8.53 -11.91
C VAL A 153 -14.53 -8.85 -12.86
N GLY A 154 -14.25 -9.57 -13.96
CA GLY A 154 -15.28 -9.96 -14.92
C GLY A 154 -16.31 -10.95 -14.35
N TRP A 155 -15.92 -11.78 -13.38
CA TRP A 155 -16.85 -12.65 -12.65
C TRP A 155 -17.70 -11.84 -11.67
N LEU A 156 -17.09 -10.97 -10.84
CA LEU A 156 -17.79 -10.14 -9.87
C LEU A 156 -18.80 -9.20 -10.54
N LYS A 157 -18.41 -8.49 -11.61
CA LYS A 157 -19.31 -7.60 -12.36
C LYS A 157 -20.52 -8.34 -12.94
N ARG A 158 -20.35 -9.60 -13.36
CA ARG A 158 -21.45 -10.44 -13.88
C ARG A 158 -22.37 -10.98 -12.79
N HIS A 159 -21.82 -11.25 -11.60
CA HIS A 159 -22.58 -11.80 -10.48
C HIS A 159 -23.33 -10.72 -9.68
N GLU A 160 -22.69 -9.56 -9.50
CA GLU A 160 -23.25 -8.46 -8.70
C GLU A 160 -24.00 -7.42 -9.57
N GLY A 161 -23.75 -7.39 -10.88
CA GLY A 161 -24.43 -6.45 -11.79
C GLY A 161 -24.05 -4.98 -11.58
N VAL A 162 -22.98 -4.71 -10.82
CA VAL A 162 -22.51 -3.36 -10.47
C VAL A 162 -21.31 -2.99 -11.36
N ASP A 163 -21.43 -1.90 -12.12
CA ASP A 163 -20.30 -1.26 -12.82
C ASP A 163 -20.38 0.26 -12.61
N VAL A 164 -19.82 0.73 -11.50
CA VAL A 164 -19.85 2.16 -11.15
C VAL A 164 -18.79 2.90 -11.97
N PHE A 165 -19.24 3.85 -12.79
CA PHE A 165 -18.38 4.85 -13.42
C PHE A 165 -18.34 6.09 -12.52
N ASP A 166 -17.17 6.44 -11.98
CA ASP A 166 -16.91 7.60 -11.11
C ASP A 166 -16.95 8.94 -11.89
N SER A 167 -17.98 9.18 -12.72
CA SER A 167 -18.09 10.36 -13.59
C SER A 167 -18.43 11.66 -12.85
N GLY A 168 -18.70 11.61 -11.54
CA GLY A 168 -19.02 12.77 -10.70
C GLY A 168 -18.38 12.76 -9.31
N THR A 169 -17.40 11.89 -9.06
CA THR A 169 -16.86 11.66 -7.71
C THR A 169 -15.80 12.69 -7.35
N ASP A 170 -15.94 13.36 -6.20
CA ASP A 170 -14.92 14.25 -5.66
C ASP A 170 -13.70 13.43 -5.20
N PHE A 171 -12.59 13.57 -5.94
CA PHE A 171 -11.33 12.87 -5.69
C PHE A 171 -10.56 13.37 -4.47
N SER A 172 -11.07 14.37 -3.76
CA SER A 172 -10.47 14.85 -2.51
C SER A 172 -10.44 13.73 -1.46
N PRO A 173 -9.28 13.47 -0.80
CA PRO A 173 -9.15 12.43 0.23
C PRO A 173 -10.04 12.67 1.46
N PHE A 174 -10.61 13.87 1.61
CA PHE A 174 -11.48 14.28 2.71
C PHE A 174 -12.95 14.49 2.32
N ALA A 175 -13.32 14.28 1.05
CA ALA A 175 -14.71 14.48 0.65
C ALA A 175 -15.63 13.45 1.31
N THR A 176 -16.72 13.92 1.90
CA THR A 176 -17.79 13.09 2.45
C THR A 176 -18.73 12.71 1.31
N THR A 177 -19.05 11.42 1.21
CA THR A 177 -19.99 10.90 0.20
C THR A 177 -21.37 11.48 0.50
N HIS A 178 -21.91 12.30 -0.40
CA HIS A 178 -23.33 12.60 -0.47
C HIS A 178 -23.92 11.93 -1.71
#